data_AF-A0A6I3KQW9-F1
#
_entry.id   AF-A0A6I3KQW9-F1
#
_cell.length_a   1.000
_cell.length_b   1.000
_cell.length_c   1.000
_cell.angle_alpha   90.00
_cell.angle_beta   90.00
_cell.angle_gamma   90.00
#
_symmetry.space_group_name_H-M   'P 1'
#
loop_
_entity.id
_entity.type
_entity.pdbx_description
1 polymer ?
#
loop_
_entity_poly.entity_id
_entity_poly.type
_entity_poly.pdbx_seq_one_letter_code
_entity_poly.pdbx_strand_id
1 'polypeptide(L)' 'MSIKALGYMRIEATDMAAWREYGLKVLGMMEGDGANPDALYLRMDDFAARLVIIPGEKD' A
#
# COMPACT_ATOMS: atom_id res chain seq x y z
N MET A 1 16.91 22.05 -2.86
CA MET A 1 16.35 20.69 -2.63
C MET A 1 15.58 20.32 -3.90
N SER A 2 15.85 19.18 -4.53
CA SER A 2 15.14 18.76 -5.76
C SER A 2 14.30 17.52 -5.49
N ILE A 3 13.06 17.51 -6.02
CA ILE A 3 12.22 16.32 -6.05
C ILE A 3 12.81 15.35 -7.06
N LYS A 4 12.96 14.09 -6.69
CA LYS A 4 13.58 13.05 -7.54
C LYS A 4 12.53 12.15 -8.20
N ALA A 5 11.59 11.64 -7.42
CA ALA A 5 10.56 10.71 -7.87
C ALA A 5 9.41 10.65 -6.85
N LEU A 6 8.29 10.02 -7.24
CA LEU A 6 7.23 9.61 -6.33
C LEU A 6 7.76 8.49 -5.42
N GLY A 7 7.78 8.74 -4.11
CA GLY A 7 8.29 7.78 -3.13
C GLY A 7 7.28 6.66 -2.82
N TYR A 8 6.07 7.07 -2.43
CA TYR A 8 4.96 6.18 -2.06
C TYR A 8 3.62 6.91 -2.20
N MET A 9 2.53 6.16 -2.16
CA MET A 9 1.17 6.67 -2.07
C MET A 9 0.44 6.06 -0.87
N ARG A 10 -0.42 6.86 -0.24
CA ARG A 10 -1.40 6.39 0.74
C ARG A 10 -2.78 6.50 0.13
N ILE A 11 -3.55 5.41 0.17
CA ILE A 11 -4.86 5.29 -0.48
C ILE A 11 -5.85 4.88 0.61
N GLU A 12 -6.97 5.60 0.70
CA GLU A 12 -8.10 5.21 1.54
C GLU A 12 -8.98 4.24 0.76
N ALA A 13 -9.49 3.21 1.43
CA ALA A 13 -10.34 2.22 0.79
C ALA A 13 -11.41 1.68 1.75
N THR A 14 -12.59 1.42 1.20
CA THR A 14 -13.69 0.80 1.93
C THR A 14 -13.55 -0.72 2.05
N ASP A 15 -12.94 -1.38 1.06
CA ASP A 15 -12.73 -2.83 1.03
C ASP A 15 -11.23 -3.21 1.08
N MET A 16 -10.74 -3.44 2.29
CA MET A 16 -9.35 -3.84 2.54
C MET A 16 -9.04 -5.26 2.03
N ALA A 17 -10.03 -6.15 1.99
CA ALA A 17 -9.83 -7.53 1.55
C ALA A 17 -9.62 -7.58 0.03
N ALA A 18 -10.43 -6.82 -0.72
CA ALA A 18 -10.27 -6.68 -2.16
C ALA A 18 -8.90 -6.07 -2.52
N TRP A 19 -8.46 -5.04 -1.80
CA TRP A 19 -7.12 -4.46 -2.01
C TRP A 19 -5.98 -5.43 -1.69
N ARG A 20 -6.14 -6.27 -0.65
CA ARG A 20 -5.16 -7.31 -0.32
C ARG A 20 -5.08 -8.38 -1.41
N GLU A 21 -6.21 -8.83 -1.94
CA GLU A 21 -6.22 -9.77 -3.06
C GLU A 21 -5.60 -9.14 -4.30
N TYR A 22 -6.04 -7.95 -4.68
CA TYR A 22 -5.54 -7.25 -5.86
C TYR A 22 -4.03 -6.98 -5.76
N GLY A 23 -3.57 -6.39 -4.65
CA GLY A 23 -2.16 -6.06 -4.45
C GLY A 23 -1.24 -7.27 -4.49
N LEU A 24 -1.63 -8.36 -3.82
CA LEU A 24 -0.77 -9.54 -3.69
C LEU A 24 -0.91 -10.54 -4.84
N LYS A 25 -2.12 -10.73 -5.39
CA LYS A 25 -2.40 -11.76 -6.40
C LYS A 25 -2.42 -11.23 -7.82
N VAL A 26 -2.85 -9.99 -8.02
CA VAL A 26 -2.98 -9.40 -9.38
C VAL A 26 -1.76 -8.55 -9.71
N LEU A 27 -1.40 -7.61 -8.84
CA LEU A 27 -0.22 -6.76 -9.04
C LEU A 27 1.10 -7.49 -8.74
N GLY A 28 1.05 -8.61 -8.01
CA GLY A 28 2.24 -9.37 -7.63
C GLY A 28 3.17 -8.63 -6.66
N MET A 29 2.63 -7.68 -5.90
CA MET A 29 3.38 -6.98 -4.86
C MET A 29 3.59 -7.88 -3.65
N MET A 30 4.60 -7.55 -2.84
CA MET A 30 4.85 -8.23 -1.57
C MET A 30 4.24 -7.42 -0.43
N GLU A 31 3.71 -8.12 0.57
CA GLU A 31 3.29 -7.48 1.82
C GLU A 31 4.54 -6.97 2.56
N GLY A 32 4.49 -5.70 2.96
CA GLY A 32 5.52 -5.04 3.74
C GLY A 32 5.11 -4.86 5.20
N ASP A 33 6.03 -4.34 6.00
CA ASP A 33 5.80 -4.05 7.41
C ASP A 33 5.46 -2.58 7.63
N GLY A 34 4.68 -2.30 8.67
CA GLY A 34 4.39 -0.93 9.08
C GLY A 34 3.76 -0.82 10.46
N ALA A 35 3.67 0.41 10.95
CA ALA A 35 3.26 0.70 12.33
C ALA A 35 1.74 0.60 12.56
N ASN A 36 0.92 0.74 11.52
CA ASN A 36 -0.53 0.62 11.63
C ASN A 36 -0.98 -0.81 11.27
N PRO A 37 -1.46 -1.62 12.22
CA PRO A 37 -1.87 -2.99 11.95
C PRO A 37 -3.10 -3.09 11.04
N ASP A 38 -3.91 -2.04 10.93
CA ASP A 38 -5.10 -2.02 10.07
C ASP A 38 -4.79 -1.62 8.64
N ALA A 39 -3.56 -1.17 8.36
CA ALA A 39 -3.13 -0.79 7.02
C ALA A 39 -2.49 -1.97 6.26
N LEU A 40 -2.68 -1.99 4.95
CA LEU A 40 -1.99 -2.90 4.05
C LEU A 40 -0.81 -2.18 3.40
N TYR A 41 0.40 -2.62 3.73
CA TYR A 41 1.64 -2.12 3.15
C TYR A 41 2.05 -3.02 1.99
N LEU A 42 2.22 -2.45 0.80
CA LEU A 42 2.64 -3.17 -0.40
C LEU A 42 3.96 -2.61 -0.92
N ARG A 43 4.95 -3.48 -1.10
CA ARG A 43 6.27 -3.17 -1.66
C ARG A 43 6.54 -3.96 -2.94
N MET A 44 7.40 -3.39 -3.77
CA MET A 44 7.91 -4.04 -5.01
C MET A 44 9.44 -4.10 -5.05
N ASP A 45 10.10 -3.52 -4.06
CA ASP A 45 11.55 -3.40 -3.93
C ASP A 45 11.94 -3.42 -2.44
N ASP A 46 13.19 -3.07 -2.13
CA ASP A 46 13.72 -3.13 -0.77
C ASP A 46 13.22 -2.00 0.15
N PHE A 47 12.45 -1.04 -0.35
CA PHE A 47 11.81 -0.04 0.51
C PHE A 47 10.62 -0.65 1.27
N ALA A 48 10.26 0.00 2.38
CA ALA A 48 9.22 -0.51 3.29
C ALA A 48 7.85 -0.66 2.60
N ALA A 49 7.43 0.34 1.80
CA ALA A 49 6.20 0.29 1.01
C ALA A 49 6.23 1.31 -0.14
N ARG A 50 5.55 0.98 -1.24
CA ARG A 50 5.21 1.91 -2.33
C ARG A 50 3.74 2.31 -2.31
N LEU A 51 2.86 1.40 -1.90
CA LEU A 51 1.45 1.69 -1.65
C LEU A 51 1.12 1.35 -0.19
N VAL A 52 0.37 2.23 0.46
CA VAL A 52 -0.16 2.02 1.80
C VAL A 52 -1.67 2.20 1.74
N ILE A 53 -2.41 1.10 1.79
CA ILE A 53 -3.87 1.13 1.81
C ILE A 53 -4.31 1.26 3.27
N ILE A 54 -5.19 2.20 3.55
CA ILE A 54 -5.77 2.42 4.87
C ILE A 54 -7.28 2.24 4.80
N PRO A 55 -7.90 1.68 5.86
CA PRO A 55 -9.35 1.59 5.91
C PRO A 55 -9.94 3.00 5.98
N GLY A 56 -11.07 3.19 5.31
CA GLY A 56 -11.83 4.42 5.40
C GLY A 56 -13.24 4.28 4.85
N GLU A 57 -13.94 5.41 4.75
CA GLU A 57 -15.38 5.44 4.50
C GLU A 57 -15.73 5.69 3.02
N LYS A 58 -14.73 6.08 2.21
CA LYS A 58 -14.88 6.39 0.79
C LYS A 58 -13.66 5.92 0.01
N ASP A 59 -13.89 5.58 -1.25
CA ASP A 59 -12.84 5.26 -2.22
C ASP A 59 -12.30 6.51 -2.93
#